data_AF-A0A5C6B0M5-F1
#
_entry.id   AF-A0A5C6B0M5-F1
#
_cell.length_a   1.000
_cell.length_b   1.000
_cell.length_c   1.000
_cell.angle_alpha   90.00
_cell.angle_beta   90.00
_cell.angle_gamma   90.00
#
_symmetry.space_group_name_H-M   'P 1'
#
loop_
_entity.id
_entity.type
_entity.pdbx_description
1 polymer ?
#
loop_
_entity_poly.entity_id
_entity_poly.type
_entity_poly.pdbx_seq_one_letter_code
_entity_poly.pdbx_strand_id
1 'polypeptide(L)'
;MRCSSFAQLLVLCTLTIFASELPAENATQASIARQRFNQVFVKVIVPVTERTPKQDGPVVESWVVEQLKEMGESEYFAVTDWVPVCDGLLEDAEIDNRVWSGQLDGNKSGNFCPVGGDVPLREKGRVLVLVGGFTPVGGEASITLLDEPGSRAVEPVRLGAGKEVKRIEIEEGLPYVAVIIAPPPLPGATKHGDVE
;
A
#
# COMPACT_ATOMS: atom_id res chain seq x y z
N MET A 1 1.49 63.59 48.98
CA MET A 1 0.20 62.87 48.95
C MET A 1 0.51 61.45 48.47
N ARG A 2 0.39 60.44 49.35
CA ARG A 2 -0.74 59.46 49.42
C ARG A 2 -0.86 58.56 48.17
N CYS A 3 -0.54 57.26 48.36
CA CYS A 3 -1.21 56.03 47.86
C CYS A 3 -1.48 55.90 46.34
N SER A 4 -1.41 54.74 45.66
CA SER A 4 -1.22 53.31 46.01
C SER A 4 -0.87 52.56 44.69
N SER A 5 -0.69 51.22 44.54
CA SER A 5 -0.77 50.03 45.39
C SER A 5 -0.02 48.84 44.71
N PHE A 6 0.07 47.68 45.38
CA PHE A 6 0.51 46.35 44.87
C PHE A 6 1.98 46.18 44.42
N ALA A 7 2.65 45.04 44.57
CA ALA A 7 2.58 43.90 45.51
C ALA A 7 3.93 43.15 45.36
N GLN A 8 4.63 42.74 46.42
CA GLN A 8 4.61 41.36 46.96
C GLN A 8 4.31 40.26 45.92
N LEU A 9 5.08 39.17 45.77
CA LEU A 9 6.13 38.61 46.62
C LEU A 9 7.08 37.75 45.75
N LEU A 10 8.38 37.69 46.07
CA LEU A 10 9.27 36.66 45.50
C LEU A 10 8.91 35.29 46.10
N VAL A 11 8.56 34.33 45.25
CA VAL A 11 8.38 32.92 45.62
C VAL A 11 9.31 32.07 44.77
N LEU A 12 10.19 31.31 45.44
CA LEU A 12 11.04 30.32 44.77
C LEU A 12 10.18 29.16 44.27
N CYS A 13 10.39 28.73 43.03
CA CYS A 13 10.02 27.40 42.57
C CYS A 13 11.28 26.62 42.23
N THR A 14 11.47 25.50 42.92
CA THR A 14 12.56 24.54 42.72
C THR A 14 12.42 23.84 41.36
N LEU A 15 13.47 23.88 40.54
CA LEU A 15 13.58 23.06 39.34
C LEU A 15 13.85 21.59 39.72
N THR A 16 12.80 20.88 40.11
CA THR A 16 12.78 19.42 40.06
C THR A 16 12.78 18.98 38.60
N ILE A 17 13.92 18.47 38.12
CA ILE A 17 14.00 17.79 36.84
C ILE A 17 13.24 16.47 36.98
N PHE A 18 11.94 16.50 36.65
CA PHE A 18 11.22 15.27 36.36
C PHE A 18 11.74 14.74 35.03
N ALA A 19 12.59 13.72 35.12
CA ALA A 19 12.75 12.77 34.02
C ALA A 19 11.40 12.06 33.86
N SER A 20 10.53 12.62 33.03
CA SER A 20 9.36 11.91 32.55
C SER A 20 9.84 10.80 31.64
N GLU A 21 9.92 9.57 32.16
CA GLU A 21 9.73 8.41 31.31
C GLU A 21 8.42 8.63 30.56
N LEU A 22 8.52 8.94 29.27
CA LEU A 22 7.39 8.92 28.37
C LEU A 22 6.79 7.51 28.49
N PRO A 23 5.51 7.36 28.88
CA PRO A 23 4.90 6.05 28.90
C PRO A 23 4.98 5.51 27.47
N ALA A 24 5.68 4.39 27.29
CA ALA A 24 5.83 3.76 25.99
C ALA A 24 4.44 3.63 25.36
N GLU A 25 4.28 4.26 24.19
CA GLU A 25 2.98 4.41 23.54
C GLU A 25 2.36 3.03 23.35
N ASN A 26 1.28 2.75 24.10
CA ASN A 26 0.64 1.44 24.07
C ASN A 26 0.14 1.19 22.65
N ALA A 27 0.73 0.19 22.00
CA ALA A 27 0.46 -0.20 20.63
C ALA A 27 -1.05 -0.10 20.31
N THR A 28 -1.42 0.81 19.40
CA THR A 28 -2.81 1.05 18.98
C THR A 28 -3.46 -0.27 18.58
N GLN A 29 -4.77 -0.43 18.84
CA GLN A 29 -5.50 -1.66 18.53
C GLN A 29 -5.31 -2.13 17.07
N ALA A 30 -5.24 -1.20 16.12
CA ALA A 30 -4.89 -1.46 14.72
C ALA A 30 -3.47 -2.05 14.53
N SER A 31 -2.47 -1.57 15.27
CA SER A 31 -1.09 -2.12 15.23
C SER A 31 -1.00 -3.51 15.87
N ILE A 32 -1.75 -3.78 16.95
CA ILE A 32 -1.88 -5.12 17.55
C ILE A 32 -2.59 -6.08 16.59
N ALA A 33 -3.58 -5.60 15.83
CA ALA A 33 -4.25 -6.40 14.80
C ALA A 33 -3.32 -6.67 13.60
N ARG A 34 -2.62 -5.66 13.07
CA ARG A 34 -1.59 -5.82 12.02
C ARG A 34 -0.51 -6.83 12.41
N GLN A 35 -0.15 -6.93 13.69
CA GLN A 35 0.80 -7.94 14.21
C GLN A 35 0.27 -9.39 14.22
N ARG A 36 -1.03 -9.61 13.97
CA ARG A 36 -1.67 -10.93 14.02
C ARG A 36 -2.03 -11.49 12.64
N PHE A 37 -2.25 -10.64 11.65
CA PHE A 37 -2.62 -11.05 10.30
C PHE A 37 -1.41 -11.22 9.39
N ASN A 38 -1.52 -12.12 8.41
CA ASN A 38 -0.55 -12.20 7.33
C ASN A 38 -0.59 -10.91 6.51
N GLN A 39 0.59 -10.41 6.17
CA GLN A 39 0.77 -9.16 5.44
C GLN A 39 0.52 -9.38 3.95
N VAL A 40 -0.26 -8.49 3.32
CA VAL A 40 -0.49 -8.50 1.88
C VAL A 40 0.51 -7.54 1.24
N PHE A 41 1.28 -8.03 0.27
CA PHE A 41 2.14 -7.20 -0.57
C PHE A 41 1.70 -7.30 -2.03
N VAL A 42 1.74 -6.19 -2.73
CA VAL A 42 1.38 -6.09 -4.15
C VAL A 42 2.50 -5.45 -4.96
N LYS A 43 2.60 -5.83 -6.24
CA LYS A 43 3.54 -5.24 -7.21
C LYS A 43 2.81 -5.01 -8.53
N VAL A 44 2.88 -3.79 -9.04
CA VAL A 44 2.29 -3.41 -10.33
C VAL A 44 3.29 -3.62 -11.44
N ILE A 45 2.86 -4.33 -12.49
CA ILE A 45 3.68 -4.68 -13.64
C ILE A 45 3.00 -4.17 -14.90
N VAL A 46 3.73 -3.42 -15.70
CA VAL A 46 3.23 -2.79 -16.93
C VAL A 46 3.80 -3.55 -18.13
N PRO A 47 2.95 -3.99 -19.08
CA PRO A 47 3.43 -4.59 -20.33
C PRO A 47 4.10 -3.55 -21.21
N VAL A 48 5.05 -3.98 -22.04
CA VAL A 48 5.78 -3.10 -22.97
C VAL A 48 4.95 -2.90 -24.23
N THR A 49 4.58 -1.66 -24.50
CA THR A 49 3.86 -1.26 -25.72
C THR A 49 4.44 0.04 -26.29
N GLU A 50 3.97 0.49 -27.46
CA GLU A 50 4.32 1.82 -27.97
C GLU A 50 3.93 2.95 -26.98
N ARG A 51 2.85 2.75 -26.21
CA ARG A 51 2.35 3.68 -25.19
C ARG A 51 3.11 3.55 -23.88
N THR A 52 3.57 2.35 -23.55
CA THR A 52 4.30 1.98 -22.33
C THR A 52 5.67 1.38 -22.69
N PRO A 53 6.61 2.18 -23.24
CA PRO A 53 7.93 1.67 -23.61
C PRO A 53 8.65 1.15 -22.36
N LYS A 54 9.49 0.13 -22.52
CA LYS A 54 10.29 -0.46 -21.45
C LYS A 54 11.02 0.62 -20.65
N GLN A 55 10.85 0.57 -19.33
CA GLN A 55 11.58 1.42 -18.38
C GLN A 55 12.49 0.56 -17.50
N ASP A 56 13.49 1.20 -16.90
CA ASP A 56 14.18 0.64 -15.75
C ASP A 56 13.21 0.63 -14.57
N GLY A 57 13.30 -0.38 -13.71
CA GLY A 57 12.38 -0.55 -12.60
C GLY A 57 12.76 -1.73 -11.72
N PRO A 58 12.01 -1.99 -10.64
CA PRO A 58 12.26 -3.10 -9.74
C PRO A 58 12.22 -4.45 -10.46
N VAL A 59 12.93 -5.43 -9.88
CA VAL A 59 12.99 -6.79 -10.43
C VAL A 59 11.59 -7.40 -10.45
N VAL A 60 11.24 -8.06 -11.56
CA VAL A 60 10.06 -8.93 -11.67
C VAL A 60 10.51 -10.35 -11.34
N GLU A 61 9.96 -10.93 -10.28
CA GLU A 61 10.36 -12.25 -9.77
C GLU A 61 10.08 -13.37 -10.76
N SER A 62 10.89 -14.44 -10.74
CA SER A 62 10.80 -15.55 -11.69
C SER A 62 9.41 -16.22 -11.72
N TRP A 63 8.75 -16.32 -10.57
CA TRP A 63 7.39 -16.91 -10.47
C TRP A 63 6.32 -16.01 -11.09
N VAL A 64 6.55 -14.69 -11.12
CA VAL A 64 5.68 -13.72 -11.81
C VAL A 64 5.95 -13.79 -13.30
N VAL A 65 7.23 -13.86 -13.70
CA VAL A 65 7.67 -14.08 -15.08
C VAL A 65 7.04 -15.35 -15.68
N GLU A 66 6.92 -16.41 -14.91
CA GLU A 66 6.27 -17.67 -15.30
C GLU A 66 4.76 -17.46 -15.54
N GLN A 67 4.02 -16.90 -14.58
CA GLN A 67 2.57 -16.65 -14.73
C GLN A 67 2.24 -15.66 -15.87
N LEU A 68 3.05 -14.62 -16.07
CA LEU A 68 2.87 -13.69 -17.19
C LEU A 68 3.03 -14.38 -18.55
N LYS A 69 4.02 -15.29 -18.68
CA LYS A 69 4.19 -16.11 -19.90
C LYS A 69 3.00 -17.05 -20.14
N GLU A 70 2.43 -17.63 -19.07
CA GLU A 70 1.21 -18.45 -19.17
C GLU A 70 -0.01 -17.62 -19.62
N MET A 71 -0.05 -16.34 -19.29
CA MET A 71 -1.04 -15.37 -19.79
C MET A 71 -0.74 -14.84 -21.20
N GLY A 72 0.37 -15.26 -21.82
CA GLY A 72 0.81 -14.83 -23.16
C GLY A 72 1.62 -13.53 -23.19
N GLU A 73 1.97 -12.97 -22.03
CA GLU A 73 2.71 -11.71 -21.91
C GLU A 73 4.23 -11.96 -21.97
N SER A 74 4.92 -11.22 -22.84
CA SER A 74 6.30 -11.50 -23.26
C SER A 74 7.30 -10.42 -22.85
N GLU A 75 6.88 -9.15 -22.77
CA GLU A 75 7.75 -8.03 -22.43
C GLU A 75 7.05 -7.08 -21.45
N TYR A 76 7.67 -6.85 -20.29
CA TYR A 76 7.05 -6.12 -19.18
C TYR A 76 8.10 -5.56 -18.21
N PHE A 77 7.70 -4.65 -17.33
CA PHE A 77 8.53 -4.09 -16.25
C PHE A 77 7.67 -3.79 -15.02
N ALA A 78 8.25 -3.85 -13.82
CA ALA A 78 7.58 -3.38 -12.61
C ALA A 78 7.71 -1.85 -12.50
N VAL A 79 6.64 -1.20 -12.04
CA VAL A 79 6.61 0.24 -11.72
C VAL A 79 6.62 0.51 -10.21
N THR A 80 6.61 -0.55 -9.41
CA THR A 80 6.68 -0.54 -7.96
C THR A 80 7.58 -1.69 -7.48
N ASP A 81 8.13 -1.57 -6.27
CA ASP A 81 8.57 -2.76 -5.55
C ASP A 81 7.35 -3.45 -4.90
N TRP A 82 7.56 -4.38 -3.97
CA TRP A 82 6.50 -4.93 -3.12
C TRP A 82 5.98 -3.89 -2.14
N VAL A 83 4.81 -3.31 -2.44
CA VAL A 83 4.14 -2.34 -1.57
C VAL A 83 3.20 -3.10 -0.62
N PRO A 84 3.27 -2.87 0.71
CA PRO A 84 2.31 -3.43 1.65
C PRO A 84 0.94 -2.78 1.45
N VAL A 85 -0.12 -3.58 1.41
CA VAL A 85 -1.51 -3.12 1.41
C VAL A 85 -2.04 -3.24 2.83
N CYS A 86 -2.49 -2.12 3.41
CA CYS A 86 -3.14 -2.16 4.71
C CYS A 86 -4.52 -2.82 4.59
N ASP A 87 -4.85 -3.61 5.60
CA ASP A 87 -6.13 -4.29 5.67
C ASP A 87 -7.22 -3.31 6.12
N GLY A 88 -8.13 -2.95 5.22
CA GLY A 88 -9.19 -1.97 5.46
C GLY A 88 -10.19 -2.37 6.55
N LEU A 89 -10.17 -3.64 6.98
CA LEU A 89 -10.93 -4.11 8.15
C LEU A 89 -10.31 -3.68 9.49
N LEU A 90 -9.13 -3.03 9.48
CA LEU A 90 -8.35 -2.73 10.69
C LEU A 90 -8.27 -1.25 11.08
N GLU A 91 -8.77 -0.30 10.28
CA GLU A 91 -8.70 1.14 10.59
C GLU A 91 -10.00 1.91 10.31
N ASP A 92 -10.41 2.74 11.28
CA ASP A 92 -11.48 3.74 11.15
C ASP A 92 -11.01 5.04 10.46
N ALA A 93 -9.93 4.97 9.67
CA ALA A 93 -9.29 6.11 9.02
C ALA A 93 -9.18 5.87 7.50
N GLU A 94 -9.31 6.93 6.70
CA GLU A 94 -9.12 6.87 5.24
C GLU A 94 -7.66 6.50 4.91
N ILE A 95 -7.38 5.20 4.75
CA ILE A 95 -6.09 4.76 4.23
C ILE A 95 -6.06 5.00 2.72
N ASP A 96 -5.44 6.10 2.27
CA ASP A 96 -4.88 6.19 0.92
C ASP A 96 -3.69 5.21 0.83
N ASN A 97 -4.01 3.92 0.69
CA ASN A 97 -3.09 2.81 0.42
C ASN A 97 -2.51 2.97 -1.00
N ARG A 98 -1.73 4.04 -1.21
CA ARG A 98 -1.20 4.42 -2.52
C ARG A 98 -0.14 3.42 -2.98
N VAL A 99 -0.58 2.47 -3.80
CA VAL A 99 0.27 1.42 -4.39
C VAL A 99 1.17 2.02 -5.47
N TRP A 100 0.63 2.84 -6.36
CA TRP A 100 1.38 3.48 -7.45
C TRP A 100 0.83 4.88 -7.73
N SER A 101 1.70 5.82 -8.13
CA SER A 101 1.30 7.19 -8.48
C SER A 101 0.61 7.31 -9.84
N GLY A 102 0.59 6.24 -10.65
CA GLY A 102 0.21 6.29 -12.07
C GLY A 102 1.28 6.96 -12.95
N GLN A 103 2.44 7.33 -12.40
CA GLN A 103 3.50 7.96 -13.17
C GLN A 103 4.44 6.91 -13.76
N LEU A 104 4.71 7.07 -15.06
CA LEU A 104 5.80 6.44 -15.81
C LEU A 104 6.86 7.51 -16.09
N ASP A 105 8.11 7.09 -16.25
CA ASP A 105 9.20 8.01 -16.56
C ASP A 105 8.97 8.75 -17.89
N GLY A 106 9.27 10.06 -17.87
CA GLY A 106 9.09 10.95 -19.02
C GLY A 106 7.63 11.38 -19.24
N ASN A 107 7.36 11.94 -20.43
CA ASN A 107 6.11 12.65 -20.71
C ASN A 107 4.94 11.73 -21.12
N LYS A 108 4.95 10.45 -20.72
CA LYS A 108 3.95 9.42 -21.08
C LYS A 108 3.00 9.03 -19.92
N SER A 109 3.09 9.70 -18.78
CA SER A 109 2.26 9.46 -17.59
C SER A 109 0.76 9.74 -17.75
N GLY A 110 0.33 10.45 -18.81
CA GLY A 110 -1.06 10.90 -18.99
C GLY A 110 -2.13 9.80 -19.20
N ASN A 111 -1.75 8.52 -19.23
CA ASN A 111 -2.66 7.40 -19.48
C ASN A 111 -3.10 6.65 -18.21
N PHE A 112 -2.40 6.85 -17.08
CA PHE A 112 -2.67 6.13 -15.84
C PHE A 112 -3.07 7.10 -14.72
N CYS A 113 -3.84 6.59 -13.76
CA CYS A 113 -4.23 7.31 -12.55
C CYS A 113 -3.55 6.69 -11.31
N PRO A 114 -3.51 7.42 -10.16
CA PRO A 114 -3.02 6.87 -8.91
C PRO A 114 -3.81 5.61 -8.50
N VAL A 115 -3.08 4.57 -8.13
CA VAL A 115 -3.61 3.24 -7.80
C VAL A 115 -3.63 3.05 -6.30
N GLY A 116 -4.79 2.68 -5.77
CA GLY A 116 -4.98 2.25 -4.39
C GLY A 116 -5.01 0.72 -4.26
N GLY A 117 -4.72 0.21 -3.06
CA GLY A 117 -4.92 -1.19 -2.68
C GLY A 117 -5.82 -1.32 -1.44
N ASP A 118 -6.60 -2.39 -1.35
CA ASP A 118 -7.42 -2.69 -0.17
C ASP A 118 -7.55 -4.21 0.04
N VAL A 119 -7.87 -4.60 1.27
CA VAL A 119 -8.24 -5.96 1.68
C VAL A 119 -9.67 -5.92 2.26
N PRO A 120 -10.71 -5.81 1.42
CA PRO A 120 -12.08 -5.63 1.89
C PRO A 120 -12.69 -6.90 2.54
N LEU A 121 -12.05 -8.06 2.41
CA LEU A 121 -12.55 -9.31 2.98
C LEU A 121 -11.41 -10.26 3.37
N ARG A 122 -11.44 -10.70 4.63
CA ARG A 122 -10.62 -11.79 5.16
C ARG A 122 -11.51 -12.73 5.95
N GLU A 123 -11.88 -13.87 5.36
CA GLU A 123 -12.74 -14.87 6.00
C GLU A 123 -12.34 -16.30 5.63
N LYS A 124 -12.62 -17.27 6.51
CA LYS A 124 -12.53 -18.71 6.23
C LYS A 124 -11.16 -19.16 5.66
N GLY A 125 -10.07 -18.52 6.11
CA GLY A 125 -8.70 -18.80 5.63
C GLY A 125 -8.42 -18.27 4.21
N ARG A 126 -9.20 -17.30 3.75
CA ARG A 126 -9.01 -16.61 2.46
C ARG A 126 -8.97 -15.11 2.63
N VAL A 127 -8.28 -14.47 1.71
CA VAL A 127 -8.12 -13.02 1.63
C VAL A 127 -8.47 -12.54 0.23
N LEU A 128 -9.33 -11.53 0.13
CA LEU A 128 -9.63 -10.80 -1.10
C LEU A 128 -8.80 -9.53 -1.10
N VAL A 129 -8.00 -9.35 -2.16
CA VAL A 129 -7.20 -8.16 -2.40
C VAL A 129 -7.79 -7.44 -3.61
N LEU A 130 -8.11 -6.16 -3.45
CA LEU A 130 -8.48 -5.27 -4.55
C LEU A 130 -7.33 -4.29 -4.78
N VAL A 131 -6.95 -4.10 -6.04
CA VAL A 131 -6.02 -3.04 -6.44
C VAL A 131 -6.65 -2.30 -7.62
N GLY A 132 -6.87 -1.00 -7.50
CA GLY A 132 -7.73 -0.26 -8.42
C GLY A 132 -7.41 1.22 -8.54
N GLY A 133 -8.06 1.87 -9.51
CA GLY A 133 -7.79 3.27 -9.86
C GLY A 133 -6.82 3.45 -11.03
N PHE A 134 -6.55 2.39 -11.81
CA PHE A 134 -5.55 2.42 -12.88
C PHE A 134 -5.81 3.43 -14.00
N THR A 135 -7.07 3.76 -14.31
CA THR A 135 -7.43 4.69 -15.40
C THR A 135 -8.61 5.60 -15.02
N PRO A 136 -8.84 6.72 -15.74
CA PRO A 136 -9.98 7.61 -15.49
C PRO A 136 -11.36 6.95 -15.65
N VAL A 137 -11.48 5.84 -16.38
CA VAL A 137 -12.72 5.08 -16.56
C VAL A 137 -12.84 3.91 -15.58
N GLY A 138 -12.01 3.90 -14.53
CA GLY A 138 -11.83 2.78 -13.62
C GLY A 138 -10.81 1.76 -14.15
N GLY A 139 -10.70 0.65 -13.45
CA GLY A 139 -9.72 -0.39 -13.72
C GLY A 139 -9.29 -1.00 -12.40
N GLU A 140 -9.49 -2.31 -12.26
CA GLU A 140 -9.22 -3.06 -11.03
C GLU A 140 -8.65 -4.46 -11.32
N ALA A 141 -7.79 -4.94 -10.44
CA ALA A 141 -7.48 -6.34 -10.28
C ALA A 141 -8.10 -6.81 -8.96
N SER A 142 -8.75 -7.98 -8.99
CA SER A 142 -9.46 -8.57 -7.85
C SER A 142 -8.96 -10.00 -7.67
N ILE A 143 -8.26 -10.25 -6.55
CA ILE A 143 -7.48 -11.47 -6.33
C ILE A 143 -7.93 -12.13 -5.03
N THR A 144 -8.41 -13.37 -5.09
CA THR A 144 -8.73 -14.18 -3.89
C THR A 144 -7.65 -15.23 -3.67
N LEU A 145 -6.92 -15.12 -2.56
CA LEU A 145 -5.87 -16.06 -2.17
C LEU A 145 -6.26 -16.87 -0.92
N LEU A 146 -5.49 -17.92 -0.64
CA LEU A 146 -5.42 -18.46 0.73
C LEU A 146 -4.70 -17.43 1.61
N ASP A 147 -5.18 -17.29 2.84
CA ASP A 147 -4.55 -16.45 3.86
C ASP A 147 -3.40 -17.21 4.56
N GLU A 148 -2.41 -17.61 3.76
CA GLU A 148 -1.28 -18.43 4.19
C GLU A 148 0.04 -17.89 3.60
N PRO A 149 1.12 -17.74 4.38
CA PRO A 149 2.41 -17.26 3.89
C PRO A 149 2.94 -18.05 2.69
N GLY A 150 3.36 -17.32 1.64
CA GLY A 150 3.78 -17.90 0.37
C GLY A 150 2.67 -18.03 -0.67
N SER A 151 1.40 -17.88 -0.29
CA SER A 151 0.27 -17.76 -1.23
C SER A 151 0.47 -16.55 -2.13
N ARG A 152 0.33 -16.74 -3.44
CA ARG A 152 0.67 -15.72 -4.44
C ARG A 152 -0.07 -15.95 -5.75
N ALA A 153 -0.37 -14.88 -6.47
CA ALA A 153 -0.94 -14.92 -7.81
C ALA A 153 -0.58 -13.65 -8.59
N VAL A 154 -0.79 -13.70 -9.90
CA VAL A 154 -0.82 -12.55 -10.79
C VAL A 154 -2.23 -12.49 -11.40
N GLU A 155 -2.82 -11.31 -11.48
CA GLU A 155 -4.08 -11.10 -12.23
C GLU A 155 -3.96 -9.85 -13.11
N PRO A 156 -4.52 -9.87 -14.34
CA PRO A 156 -4.60 -8.67 -15.19
C PRO A 156 -5.61 -7.67 -14.61
N VAL A 157 -5.30 -6.38 -14.74
CA VAL A 157 -6.25 -5.30 -14.50
C VAL A 157 -7.36 -5.37 -15.55
N ARG A 158 -8.62 -5.31 -15.11
CA ARG A 158 -9.80 -5.36 -15.97
C ARG A 158 -10.58 -4.06 -15.87
N LEU A 159 -11.21 -3.65 -16.97
CA LEU A 159 -12.09 -2.49 -17.03
C LEU A 159 -13.55 -2.88 -16.80
N GLY A 160 -14.25 -2.10 -15.98
CA GLY A 160 -15.70 -2.19 -15.83
C GLY A 160 -16.16 -2.47 -14.41
N ALA A 161 -16.54 -1.42 -13.68
CA ALA A 161 -17.27 -1.55 -12.42
C ALA A 161 -18.77 -1.83 -12.70
N GLY A 162 -19.22 -3.05 -12.41
CA GLY A 162 -20.62 -3.37 -12.11
C GLY A 162 -21.66 -3.37 -13.23
N LYS A 163 -21.46 -2.74 -14.40
CA LYS A 163 -22.40 -2.82 -15.54
C LYS A 163 -21.72 -2.83 -16.91
N GLU A 164 -22.11 -3.82 -17.71
CA GLU A 164 -21.90 -3.97 -19.15
C GLU A 164 -20.49 -3.64 -19.69
N VAL A 165 -19.69 -4.69 -19.93
CA VAL A 165 -18.33 -4.60 -20.48
C VAL A 165 -18.39 -4.14 -21.94
N LYS A 166 -18.54 -2.83 -22.16
CA LYS A 166 -18.11 -2.20 -23.41
C LYS A 166 -16.59 -2.22 -23.42
N ARG A 167 -16.04 -2.94 -24.40
CA ARG A 167 -14.64 -2.83 -24.81
C ARG A 167 -14.40 -1.40 -25.31
N ILE A 168 -14.04 -0.51 -24.38
CA ILE A 168 -13.34 0.73 -24.70
C ILE A 168 -11.94 0.31 -25.15
N GLU A 169 -11.38 0.96 -26.17
CA GLU A 169 -10.12 0.60 -26.85
C GLU A 169 -8.86 0.90 -26.00
N ILE A 170 -8.84 0.27 -24.83
CA ILE A 170 -7.69 0.05 -23.94
C ILE A 170 -7.46 -1.48 -23.90
N GLU A 171 -7.72 -2.18 -25.02
CA GLU A 171 -7.46 -3.63 -25.17
C GLU A 171 -5.95 -3.96 -25.28
N GLU A 172 -5.10 -2.94 -25.44
CA GLU A 172 -3.64 -3.08 -25.47
C GLU A 172 -3.01 -2.35 -24.27
N GLY A 173 -2.29 -3.10 -23.43
CA GLY A 173 -1.36 -2.53 -22.45
C GLY A 173 -1.88 -2.28 -21.03
N LEU A 174 -2.99 -2.90 -20.61
CA LEU A 174 -3.42 -2.83 -19.20
C LEU A 174 -2.39 -3.51 -18.26
N PRO A 175 -2.13 -2.97 -17.06
CA PRO A 175 -1.17 -3.57 -16.13
C PRO A 175 -1.64 -4.91 -15.57
N TYR A 176 -0.70 -5.62 -14.97
CA TYR A 176 -0.92 -6.80 -14.13
C TYR A 176 -0.60 -6.45 -12.68
N VAL A 177 -1.28 -7.12 -11.75
CA VAL A 177 -1.00 -7.02 -10.32
C VAL A 177 -0.54 -8.38 -9.83
N ALA A 178 0.72 -8.44 -9.38
CA ALA A 178 1.23 -9.57 -8.61
C ALA A 178 0.93 -9.35 -7.13
N VAL A 179 0.52 -10.40 -6.43
CA VAL A 179 0.20 -10.38 -4.98
C VAL A 179 0.98 -11.49 -4.30
N ILE A 180 1.54 -11.23 -3.12
CA ILE A 180 2.11 -12.25 -2.23
C ILE A 180 1.65 -12.03 -0.78
N ILE A 181 1.31 -13.14 -0.12
CA ILE A 181 1.00 -13.19 1.31
C ILE A 181 2.29 -13.51 2.06
N ALA A 182 2.68 -12.63 2.97
CA ALA A 182 3.86 -12.75 3.84
C ALA A 182 3.42 -13.05 5.29
N PRO A 183 4.28 -13.65 6.12
CA PRO A 183 3.93 -13.90 7.53
C PRO A 183 3.61 -12.59 8.28
N PRO A 184 2.93 -12.67 9.44
CA PRO A 184 2.69 -11.50 10.29
C PRO A 184 4.03 -10.87 10.71
N PRO A 185 4.08 -9.54 10.93
CA PRO A 185 5.32 -8.87 11.27
C PRO A 185 5.81 -9.36 12.65
N LEU A 186 7.11 -9.64 12.76
CA LEU A 186 7.70 -10.14 14.00
C LEU A 186 7.53 -9.12 15.14
N PRO A 187 7.21 -9.57 16.38
CA PRO A 187 7.10 -8.67 17.53
C PRO A 187 8.38 -7.87 17.73
N GLY A 188 8.27 -6.53 17.70
CA GLY A 188 9.39 -5.60 17.89
C GLY A 188 10.07 -5.08 16.62
N ALA A 189 9.63 -5.48 15.42
CA ALA A 189 10.20 -5.01 14.14
C ALA A 189 9.95 -3.50 13.85
N THR A 190 9.09 -2.81 14.61
CA THR A 190 8.78 -1.38 14.45
C THR A 190 9.79 -0.42 15.06
N LYS A 191 10.95 -0.91 15.54
CA LYS A 191 12.09 -0.03 15.86
C LYS A 191 12.79 0.39 14.59
N HIS A 192 12.27 1.41 13.92
CA HIS A 192 13.06 2.20 12.98
C HIS A 192 14.28 2.72 13.74
N GLY A 193 15.47 2.51 13.17
CA GLY A 193 16.70 3.00 13.77
C GLY A 193 16.80 4.50 13.57
N ASP A 194 16.68 5.27 14.65
CA ASP A 194 17.30 6.59 14.71
C ASP A 194 18.81 6.38 14.52
N VAL A 195 19.33 6.83 13.38
CA VAL A 195 20.77 6.84 13.10
C VAL A 195 21.32 8.20 13.56
N GLU A 196 22.39 8.14 14.38
CA GLU A 196 23.17 9.29 14.89
C GLU A 196 23.62 10.28 13.81
#